data_AF-A0A8T3NMM8-F1
#
_entry.id   AF-A0A8T3NMM8-F1
#
_cell.length_a   1.000
_cell.length_b   1.000
_cell.length_c   1.000
_cell.angle_alpha   90.00
_cell.angle_beta   90.00
_cell.angle_gamma   90.00
#
_symmetry.space_group_name_H-M   'P 1'
#
loop_
_entity.id
_entity.type
_entity.pdbx_description
1 polymer ?
#
loop_
_entity_poly.entity_id
_entity_poly.type
_entity_poly.pdbx_seq_one_letter_code
_entity_poly.pdbx_strand_id
1 'polypeptide(L)'
;MTADQATARAFVEELYATHHAEIHSYLSRMLRDHELAADLTQETFVKAFRAFDSLADPTRARAWLYQIAGRTALDELRRRRVIRFVPWNG
;
A
#
# COMPACT_ATOMS: atom_id res chain seq x y z
N MET A 1 4.85 -24.62 -1.76
CA MET A 1 3.96 -23.54 -1.27
C MET A 1 3.59 -23.90 0.15
N THR A 2 4.19 -23.22 1.13
CA THR A 2 3.96 -23.50 2.56
C THR A 2 2.56 -23.01 2.95
N ALA A 3 1.88 -23.72 3.87
CA ALA A 3 0.50 -23.43 4.29
C ALA A 3 0.27 -21.97 4.70
N ASP A 4 1.32 -21.33 5.22
CA ASP A 4 1.35 -19.93 5.64
C ASP A 4 1.09 -18.93 4.50
N GLN A 5 1.65 -19.16 3.30
CA GLN A 5 1.43 -18.31 2.14
C GLN A 5 -0.01 -18.41 1.60
N ALA A 6 -0.63 -19.59 1.72
CA ALA A 6 -2.02 -19.77 1.30
C ALA A 6 -2.98 -19.00 2.21
N THR A 7 -2.74 -19.04 3.53
CA THR A 7 -3.49 -18.25 4.51
C THR A 7 -3.32 -16.75 4.28
N ALA A 8 -2.08 -16.27 4.13
CA ALA A 8 -1.80 -14.87 3.84
C ALA A 8 -2.51 -14.40 2.55
N ARG A 9 -2.55 -15.27 1.53
CA ARG A 9 -3.21 -14.96 0.26
C ARG A 9 -4.72 -14.81 0.44
N ALA A 10 -5.38 -15.80 1.04
CA ALA A 10 -6.83 -15.77 1.25
C ALA A 10 -7.25 -14.53 2.07
N PHE A 11 -6.47 -14.22 3.11
CA PHE A 11 -6.69 -13.05 3.94
C PHE A 11 -6.57 -11.72 3.16
N VAL A 12 -5.53 -11.58 2.34
CA VAL A 12 -5.33 -10.36 1.52
C VAL A 12 -6.39 -10.26 0.42
N GLU A 13 -6.82 -11.37 -0.18
CA GLU A 13 -7.93 -11.39 -1.13
C GLU A 13 -9.23 -10.85 -0.50
N GLU A 14 -9.54 -11.22 0.74
CA GLU A 14 -10.67 -10.68 1.49
C GLU A 14 -10.51 -9.18 1.78
N LEU A 15 -9.35 -8.76 2.30
CA LEU A 15 -9.01 -7.35 2.51
C LEU A 15 -9.14 -6.52 1.24
N TYR A 16 -8.71 -7.06 0.10
CA TYR A 16 -8.81 -6.41 -1.20
C TYR A 16 -10.28 -6.22 -1.57
N ALA A 17 -11.07 -7.29 -1.51
CA ALA A 17 -12.50 -7.25 -1.82
C ALA A 17 -13.25 -6.20 -0.98
N THR A 18 -12.91 -6.06 0.31
CA THR A 18 -13.58 -5.12 1.20
C THR A 18 -13.04 -3.69 1.11
N HIS A 19 -11.72 -3.50 0.97
CA HIS A 19 -11.10 -2.18 1.20
C HIS A 19 -10.41 -1.55 -0.01
N HIS A 20 -10.36 -2.23 -1.17
CA HIS A 20 -9.71 -1.69 -2.37
C HIS A 20 -10.19 -0.26 -2.73
N ALA A 21 -11.51 -0.05 -2.81
CA ALA A 21 -12.08 1.25 -3.18
C ALA A 21 -11.78 2.34 -2.14
N GLU A 22 -11.79 1.99 -0.85
CA GLU A 22 -11.46 2.92 0.24
C GLU A 22 -9.99 3.35 0.20
N ILE A 23 -9.07 2.40 0.00
CA ILE A 23 -7.63 2.67 -0.09
C ILE A 23 -7.31 3.49 -1.35
N HIS A 24 -7.89 3.13 -2.49
CA HIS A 24 -7.74 3.89 -3.73
C HIS A 24 -8.20 5.33 -3.57
N SER A 25 -9.36 5.54 -2.94
CA SER A 25 -9.89 6.89 -2.68
C SER A 25 -8.99 7.68 -1.72
N TYR A 26 -8.48 7.04 -0.67
CA TYR A 26 -7.54 7.65 0.26
C TYR A 26 -6.24 8.08 -0.43
N LEU A 27 -5.63 7.21 -1.23
CA LEU A 27 -4.41 7.50 -1.97
C LEU A 27 -4.64 8.56 -3.06
N SER A 28 -5.76 8.50 -3.77
CA SER A 28 -6.14 9.52 -4.76
C SER A 28 -6.19 10.92 -4.16
N ARG A 29 -6.77 11.06 -2.96
CA ARG A 29 -6.83 12.35 -2.24
C ARG A 29 -5.44 12.83 -1.80
N MET A 30 -4.56 11.92 -1.41
CA MET A 30 -3.22 12.27 -0.92
C MET A 30 -2.25 12.61 -2.04
N LEU A 31 -2.34 11.92 -3.17
CA LEU A 31 -1.38 12.02 -4.29
C LEU A 31 -1.82 13.01 -5.36
N ARG A 32 -3.14 13.23 -5.51
CA ARG A 32 -3.76 14.06 -6.57
C ARG A 32 -3.34 13.62 -7.99
N ASP A 33 -3.11 12.34 -8.15
CA ASP A 33 -2.64 11.67 -9.37
C ASP A 33 -3.33 10.31 -9.43
N HIS A 34 -4.24 10.12 -10.39
CA HIS A 34 -5.10 8.94 -10.45
C HIS A 34 -4.36 7.67 -10.85
N GLU A 35 -3.43 7.76 -11.81
CA GLU A 35 -2.64 6.62 -12.25
C GLU A 35 -1.71 6.16 -11.12
N LEU A 36 -1.02 7.12 -10.48
CA LEU A 36 -0.18 6.80 -9.34
C LEU A 36 -0.99 6.21 -8.17
N ALA A 37 -2.18 6.74 -7.91
CA ALA A 37 -3.03 6.20 -6.85
C ALA A 37 -3.43 4.75 -7.12
N ALA A 38 -3.73 4.40 -8.38
CA ALA A 38 -4.01 3.02 -8.77
C ALA A 38 -2.78 2.11 -8.56
N ASP A 39 -1.59 2.56 -8.96
CA ASP A 39 -0.34 1.82 -8.77
C ASP A 39 -0.02 1.61 -7.28
N LEU A 40 -0.08 2.67 -6.48
CA LEU A 40 0.21 2.56 -5.05
C LEU A 40 -0.87 1.78 -4.29
N THR A 41 -2.11 1.74 -4.79
CA THR A 41 -3.15 0.86 -4.23
C THR A 41 -2.74 -0.59 -4.41
N GLN A 42 -2.33 -0.98 -5.62
CA GLN A 42 -1.85 -2.35 -5.87
C GLN A 42 -0.61 -2.67 -5.03
N GLU A 43 0.37 -1.76 -5.00
CA GLU A 43 1.58 -1.93 -4.19
C GLU A 43 1.26 -2.10 -2.70
N THR A 44 0.24 -1.39 -2.20
CA THR A 44 -0.23 -1.51 -0.80
C THR A 44 -0.67 -2.95 -0.49
N PHE A 45 -1.47 -3.58 -1.35
CA PHE A 45 -1.92 -4.96 -1.11
C PHE A 45 -0.80 -5.98 -1.30
N VAL A 46 0.14 -5.75 -2.23
CA VAL A 46 1.35 -6.58 -2.36
C VAL A 46 2.21 -6.49 -1.09
N LYS A 47 2.37 -5.28 -0.52
CA LYS A 47 3.07 -5.08 0.74
C LYS A 47 2.33 -5.70 1.92
N ALA A 48 1.00 -5.61 1.95
CA ALA A 48 0.17 -6.26 2.96
C ALA A 48 0.39 -7.78 2.93
N PHE A 49 0.37 -8.41 1.75
CA PHE A 49 0.67 -9.84 1.61
C PHE A 49 2.06 -10.20 2.15
N ARG A 50 3.09 -9.41 1.82
CA ARG A 50 4.46 -9.63 2.32
C ARG A 50 4.62 -9.37 3.82
N ALA A 51 3.76 -8.54 4.40
CA ALA A 51 3.82 -8.13 5.79
C ALA A 51 2.75 -8.83 6.66
N PHE A 52 2.10 -9.87 6.14
CA PHE A 52 1.01 -10.58 6.82
C PHE A 52 1.35 -10.94 8.27
N ASP A 53 2.54 -11.48 8.51
CA ASP A 53 3.01 -11.87 9.85
C ASP A 53 3.18 -10.70 10.84
N SER A 54 3.22 -9.46 10.34
CA SER A 54 3.29 -8.27 11.18
C SER A 54 1.93 -7.86 11.76
N LEU A 55 0.83 -8.42 11.25
CA LEU A 55 -0.51 -8.17 11.76
C LEU A 55 -0.75 -9.00 13.02
N ALA A 56 -0.48 -8.40 14.18
CA ALA A 56 -0.67 -9.06 15.48
C ALA A 56 -2.15 -9.30 15.85
N ASP A 57 -3.07 -8.49 15.33
CA ASP A 57 -4.50 -8.52 15.66
C ASP A 57 -5.36 -8.34 14.39
N PRO A 58 -6.05 -9.39 13.91
CA PRO A 58 -6.90 -9.32 12.72
C PRO A 58 -8.00 -8.27 12.80
N THR A 59 -8.48 -7.92 14.00
CA THR A 59 -9.53 -6.88 14.15
C THR A 59 -9.03 -5.49 13.77
N ARG A 60 -7.71 -5.29 13.72
CA ARG A 60 -7.04 -4.05 13.32
C ARG A 60 -6.60 -4.04 11.86
N ALA A 61 -6.96 -5.06 11.06
CA ALA A 61 -6.53 -5.21 9.68
C ALA A 61 -6.78 -3.96 8.82
N ARG A 62 -7.95 -3.33 8.97
CA ARG A 62 -8.27 -2.09 8.25
C ARG A 62 -7.29 -0.97 8.61
N ALA A 63 -7.08 -0.68 9.89
CA ALA A 63 -6.17 0.36 10.34
C ALA A 63 -4.71 0.09 9.91
N TRP A 64 -4.29 -1.17 10.00
CA TRP A 64 -2.98 -1.62 9.54
C TRP A 64 -2.80 -1.45 8.02
N LEU A 65 -3.83 -1.73 7.21
CA LEU A 65 -3.81 -1.49 5.76
C LEU A 65 -3.63 0.00 5.43
N TYR A 66 -4.34 0.89 6.14
CA TYR A 66 -4.15 2.34 6.00
C TYR A 66 -2.73 2.79 6.38
N GLN A 67 -2.09 2.17 7.37
CA GLN A 67 -0.69 2.47 7.71
C GLN A 67 0.26 2.09 6.57
N ILE A 68 0.05 0.94 5.93
CA ILE A 68 0.86 0.52 4.77
C ILE A 68 0.65 1.47 3.60
N ALA A 69 -0.61 1.83 3.30
CA ALA A 69 -0.94 2.78 2.24
C ALA A 69 -0.30 4.15 2.47
N GLY A 70 -0.44 4.69 3.69
CA GLY A 70 0.12 5.98 4.08
C GLY A 70 1.65 6.00 3.97
N ARG A 71 2.33 4.96 4.45
CA ARG A 71 3.79 4.82 4.31
C ARG A 71 4.21 4.75 2.84
N THR A 72 3.54 3.91 2.05
CA THR A 72 3.83 3.73 0.62
C THR A 72 3.73 5.05 -0.15
N ALA A 73 2.69 5.83 0.10
CA ALA A 73 2.53 7.10 -0.57
C ALA A 73 3.43 8.22 -0.03
N LEU A 74 3.76 8.23 1.27
CA LEU A 74 4.79 9.14 1.80
C LEU A 74 6.17 8.87 1.19
N ASP A 75 6.55 7.60 1.03
CA ASP A 75 7.80 7.21 0.39
C ASP A 75 7.83 7.65 -1.08
N GLU A 76 6.73 7.49 -1.80
CA GLU A 76 6.63 7.96 -3.17
C GLU A 76 6.73 9.48 -3.30
N LEU A 77 6.03 10.24 -2.44
CA LEU A 77 6.13 11.70 -2.42
C LEU A 77 7.55 12.18 -2.10
N ARG A 78 8.26 11.49 -1.19
CA ARG A 78 9.69 11.75 -0.92
C ARG A 78 10.55 11.49 -2.15
N ARG A 79 10.37 10.36 -2.85
CA ARG A 79 11.10 10.04 -4.09
C ARG A 79 10.88 11.10 -5.16
N ARG A 80 9.64 11.51 -5.42
CA ARG A 80 9.30 12.57 -6.39
C ARG A 80 9.95 13.91 -6.05
N ARG A 81 10.02 14.27 -4.76
CA ARG A 81 10.71 15.49 -4.31
C ARG A 81 12.21 15.42 -4.58
N VAL A 82 12.84 14.27 -4.32
CA VAL A 82 14.28 14.07 -4.59
C VAL A 82 14.56 14.20 -6.09
N ILE A 83 13.80 13.53 -6.95
CA ILE A 83 13.96 13.60 -8.41
C ILE A 83 13.84 15.04 -8.92
N ARG A 84 12.89 15.82 -8.40
CA ARG A 84 12.75 17.24 -8.76
C ARG A 84 13.95 18.09 -8.35
N PHE A 85 14.65 17.70 -7.28
CA PHE A 85 15.76 18.48 -6.72
C PHE A 85 17.13 18.04 -7.22
N VAL A 86 17.28 16.96 -7.98
CA VAL A 86 18.60 16.58 -8.52
C VAL A 86 19.04 17.64 -9.54
N PRO A 87 20.01 18.51 -9.22
CA PRO A 87 20.58 19.38 -10.21
C PRO A 87 21.49 18.52 -11.07
N TRP A 88 21.26 18.50 -12.38
CA TRP A 88 22.20 17.88 -13.30
C TRP A 88 23.48 18.70 -13.28
N ASN A 89 24.40 18.33 -12.40
CA ASN A 89 25.77 18.83 -12.42
C ASN A 89 26.53 17.88 -13.34
N GLY A 90 26.66 18.30 -14.60
CA GLY A 90 27.56 17.68 -15.59
C GLY A 90 29.01 17.93 -15.23
#